data_AF-A0A455U8Y7-F1
#
_entry.id   AF-A0A455U8Y7-F1
#
_cell.length_a   1.000
_cell.length_b   1.000
_cell.length_c   1.000
_cell.angle_alpha   90.00
_cell.angle_beta   90.00
_cell.angle_gamma   90.00
#
_symmetry.space_group_name_H-M   'P 1'
#
loop_
_entity.id
_entity.type
_entity.pdbx_description
1 polymer ?
#
loop_
_entity_poly.entity_id
_entity_poly.type
_entity_poly.pdbx_seq_one_letter_code
_entity_poly.pdbx_strand_id
1 'polypeptide(L)'
;MRKTSVTIDVWDKWIRVFHWGLVAVILLSFYTTKTRGAPFLFPIEVHAQAGYLLLGLLVFRWLWGVMGSVYARFKTFLYPPGETIAYSKALLKRQPSTYASHNPLGGWMTLVMLLSLSFQAVSGLFLSDDIFFRHRFMAYLAMG
;
A
#
# COMPACT_ATOMS: atom_id res chain seq x y z
N MET A 1 -25.79 -30.54 -21.76
CA MET A 1 -25.94 -29.33 -20.92
C MET A 1 -24.68 -28.46 -21.08
N ARG A 2 -24.78 -27.27 -21.69
CA ARG A 2 -23.66 -26.33 -21.76
C ARG A 2 -23.48 -25.69 -20.38
N LYS A 3 -22.35 -25.96 -19.70
CA LYS A 3 -21.99 -25.20 -18.49
C LYS A 3 -21.61 -23.80 -18.93
N THR A 4 -22.49 -22.83 -18.75
CA THR A 4 -22.14 -21.41 -18.90
C THR A 4 -21.22 -21.05 -17.73
N SER A 5 -19.92 -21.07 -17.96
CA SER A 5 -18.95 -20.58 -17.00
C SER A 5 -19.02 -19.06 -16.99
N VAL A 6 -19.62 -18.47 -15.95
CA VAL A 6 -19.51 -17.03 -15.69
C VAL A 6 -18.13 -16.80 -15.10
N THR A 7 -17.21 -16.25 -15.90
CA THR A 7 -15.89 -15.84 -15.45
C THR A 7 -16.02 -14.54 -14.65
N ILE A 8 -15.75 -14.62 -13.35
CA ILE A 8 -15.77 -13.45 -12.47
C ILE A 8 -14.31 -13.05 -12.21
N ASP A 9 -13.92 -11.84 -12.62
CA ASP A 9 -12.58 -11.33 -12.36
C ASP A 9 -12.45 -11.00 -10.86
N VAL A 10 -11.84 -11.92 -10.11
CA VAL A 10 -11.57 -11.75 -8.66
C VAL A 10 -10.58 -10.62 -8.42
N TRP A 11 -9.70 -10.36 -9.39
CA TRP A 11 -8.70 -9.30 -9.32
C TRP A 11 -8.93 -8.29 -10.44
N ASP A 12 -9.69 -7.24 -10.12
CA ASP A 12 -9.99 -6.19 -11.08
C ASP A 12 -8.72 -5.44 -11.55
N LYS A 13 -8.79 -4.87 -12.75
CA LYS A 13 -7.65 -4.18 -13.38
C LYS A 13 -7.11 -3.03 -12.51
N TRP A 14 -7.96 -2.36 -11.75
CA TRP A 14 -7.59 -1.22 -10.91
C TRP A 14 -6.76 -1.63 -9.70
N ILE A 15 -7.09 -2.76 -9.07
CA ILE A 15 -6.24 -3.31 -7.99
C ILE A 15 -4.86 -3.66 -8.54
N ARG A 16 -4.74 -4.17 -9.78
CA ARG A 16 -3.42 -4.49 -10.37
C ARG A 16 -2.59 -3.23 -10.60
N VAL A 17 -3.21 -2.19 -11.16
CA VAL A 17 -2.54 -0.90 -11.38
C VAL A 17 -2.09 -0.30 -10.05
N PHE A 18 -2.95 -0.32 -9.03
CA PHE A 18 -2.57 0.11 -7.68
C PHE A 18 -1.41 -0.71 -7.13
N HIS A 19 -1.48 -2.04 -7.20
CA HIS A 19 -0.47 -2.92 -6.62
C HIS A 19 0.91 -2.71 -7.26
N TRP A 20 0.97 -2.70 -8.60
CA TRP A 20 2.23 -2.47 -9.31
C TRP A 20 2.73 -1.03 -9.15
N GLY A 21 1.83 -0.04 -9.11
CA GLY A 21 2.18 1.33 -8.79
C GLY A 21 2.76 1.46 -7.37
N LEU A 22 2.16 0.79 -6.39
CA LEU A 22 2.63 0.75 -5.02
C LEU A 22 4.03 0.15 -4.92
N VAL A 23 4.26 -1.00 -5.59
CA VAL A 23 5.58 -1.64 -5.64
C VAL A 23 6.62 -0.69 -6.26
N ALA A 24 6.31 -0.08 -7.40
CA ALA A 24 7.23 0.83 -8.08
C ALA A 24 7.59 2.04 -7.22
N VAL A 25 6.60 2.67 -6.56
CA VAL A 25 6.81 3.84 -5.70
C VAL A 25 7.59 3.48 -4.44
N ILE A 26 7.32 2.32 -3.82
CA ILE A 26 8.08 1.85 -2.65
C ILE A 26 9.54 1.56 -3.05
N LEU A 27 9.78 0.92 -4.18
CA LEU A 27 11.15 0.67 -4.67
C LEU A 27 11.90 1.98 -4.96
N LEU A 28 11.23 2.95 -5.58
CA LEU A 28 11.79 4.28 -5.80
C LEU A 28 12.11 4.98 -4.47
N SER A 29 11.19 4.95 -3.51
CA SER A 29 11.37 5.54 -2.19
C SER A 29 12.51 4.87 -1.42
N PHE A 30 12.63 3.54 -1.49
CA PHE A 30 13.71 2.80 -0.88
C PHE A 30 15.07 3.13 -1.52
N TYR A 31 15.15 3.16 -2.85
CA TYR A 31 16.37 3.47 -3.60
C TYR A 31 16.85 4.91 -3.38
N THR A 32 15.93 5.85 -3.14
CA THR A 32 16.26 7.28 -2.94
C THR A 32 16.64 7.61 -1.48
N THR A 33 16.51 6.65 -0.56
CA THR A 33 16.86 6.87 0.85
C THR A 33 18.39 6.80 1.03
N LYS A 34 18.97 7.75 1.78
CA LYS A 34 20.43 7.74 2.07
C LYS A 34 20.82 6.53 2.93
N THR A 35 21.54 5.57 2.36
CA THR A 35 22.38 4.63 3.12
C THR A 35 23.69 5.32 3.49
N ARG A 36 24.15 5.15 4.73
CA ARG A 36 25.47 5.63 5.17
C ARG A 36 26.55 4.97 4.29
N GLY A 37 27.10 5.70 3.33
CA GLY A 37 28.25 5.27 2.53
C GLY A 37 28.12 5.33 1.00
N ALA A 38 26.92 5.56 0.45
CA ALA A 38 26.78 5.77 -1.00
C ALA A 38 25.65 6.77 -1.28
N PRO A 39 25.91 7.92 -1.92
CA PRO A 39 24.84 8.69 -2.54
C PRO A 39 24.28 7.83 -3.67
N PHE A 40 23.04 7.35 -3.55
CA PHE A 40 22.34 6.84 -4.71
C PHE A 40 22.24 7.95 -5.76
N LEU A 41 22.09 7.56 -7.03
CA LEU A 41 22.08 8.45 -8.20
C LEU A 41 21.04 9.59 -8.11
N PHE A 42 20.07 9.49 -7.19
CA PHE A 42 18.93 10.40 -7.08
C PHE A 42 18.95 11.26 -5.81
N PRO A 43 18.54 12.54 -5.90
CA PRO A 43 18.38 13.43 -4.76
C PRO A 43 17.28 13.00 -3.78
N ILE A 44 17.37 13.45 -2.53
CA ILE A 44 16.36 13.21 -1.46
C ILE A 44 14.99 13.82 -1.81
N GLU A 45 14.96 14.81 -2.68
CA GLU A 45 13.77 15.45 -3.24
C GLU A 45 12.92 14.42 -4.01
N VAL A 46 13.54 13.44 -4.66
CA VAL A 46 12.82 12.36 -5.37
C VAL A 46 12.15 11.42 -4.37
N HIS A 47 12.75 11.18 -3.21
CA HIS A 47 12.11 10.43 -2.12
C HIS A 47 10.83 11.13 -1.64
N ALA A 48 10.88 12.46 -1.45
CA ALA A 48 9.71 13.25 -1.05
C ALA A 48 8.60 13.20 -2.11
N GLN A 49 8.96 13.33 -3.40
CA GLN A 49 8.02 13.19 -4.51
C GLN A 49 7.39 11.79 -4.57
N ALA A 50 8.19 10.74 -4.35
CA ALA A 50 7.68 9.37 -4.25
C ALA A 50 6.70 9.23 -3.06
N GLY A 51 6.95 9.90 -1.93
CA GLY A 51 6.03 9.98 -0.80
C GLY A 51 4.66 10.56 -1.16
N TYR A 52 4.62 11.66 -1.94
CA TYR A 52 3.35 12.23 -2.41
C TYR A 52 2.59 11.29 -3.36
N LEU A 53 3.30 10.61 -4.26
CA LEU A 53 2.70 9.59 -5.13
C LEU A 53 2.15 8.41 -4.32
N LEU A 54 2.88 7.97 -3.29
CA LEU A 54 2.46 6.90 -2.37
C LEU A 54 1.16 7.30 -1.66
N LEU A 55 1.08 8.52 -1.15
CA LEU A 55 -0.14 9.06 -0.51
C LEU A 55 -1.32 9.05 -1.47
N GLY A 56 -1.13 9.52 -2.71
CA GLY A 56 -2.18 9.49 -3.74
C GLY A 56 -2.69 8.07 -4.02
N LEU A 57 -1.79 7.10 -4.16
CA LEU A 57 -2.13 5.69 -4.33
C LEU A 57 -2.87 5.12 -3.11
N LEU A 58 -2.45 5.47 -1.89
CA LEU A 58 -3.11 5.03 -0.66
C LEU A 58 -4.52 5.60 -0.55
N VAL A 59 -4.73 6.90 -0.82
CA VAL A 59 -6.06 7.52 -0.85
C VAL A 59 -6.95 6.81 -1.87
N PHE A 60 -6.45 6.60 -3.08
CA PHE A 60 -7.14 5.83 -4.10
C PHE A 60 -7.55 4.44 -3.57
N ARG A 61 -6.64 3.72 -2.91
CA ARG A 61 -6.89 2.38 -2.40
C ARG A 61 -7.89 2.34 -1.27
N TRP A 62 -7.88 3.32 -0.36
CA TRP A 62 -8.88 3.44 0.70
C TRP A 62 -10.27 3.67 0.11
N LEU A 63 -10.40 4.58 -0.86
CA LEU A 63 -11.66 4.84 -1.56
C LEU A 63 -12.14 3.60 -2.35
N TRP A 64 -11.24 2.96 -3.10
CA TRP A 64 -11.56 1.76 -3.88
C TRP A 64 -11.89 0.55 -2.97
N GLY A 65 -11.31 0.49 -1.78
CA GLY A 65 -11.62 -0.54 -0.78
C GLY A 65 -13.00 -0.39 -0.14
N VAL A 66 -13.67 0.75 -0.31
CA VAL A 66 -15.05 0.97 0.15
C VAL A 66 -16.04 0.87 -1.01
N MET A 67 -15.72 1.50 -2.15
CA MET A 67 -16.67 1.67 -3.26
C MET A 67 -16.40 0.77 -4.47
N GLY A 68 -15.23 0.12 -4.56
CA GLY A 68 -14.79 -0.64 -5.72
C GLY A 68 -15.55 -1.96 -5.96
N SER A 69 -14.93 -2.85 -6.74
CA SER A 69 -15.48 -4.16 -7.07
C SER A 69 -15.75 -5.01 -5.82
N VAL A 70 -16.64 -5.99 -5.91
CA VAL A 70 -17.02 -6.83 -4.75
C VAL A 70 -15.78 -7.42 -4.07
N TYR A 71 -14.80 -7.92 -4.84
CA TYR A 71 -13.57 -8.48 -4.28
C TYR A 71 -12.54 -7.44 -3.83
N ALA A 72 -12.66 -6.18 -4.27
CA ALA A 72 -11.82 -5.08 -3.79
C ALA A 72 -12.21 -4.58 -2.39
N ARG A 73 -13.47 -4.78 -2.01
CA ARG A 73 -14.04 -4.20 -0.79
C ARG A 73 -13.50 -4.87 0.47
N PHE A 74 -13.12 -4.05 1.45
CA PHE A 74 -12.64 -4.53 2.75
C PHE A 74 -13.60 -5.53 3.39
N LYS A 75 -14.91 -5.27 3.33
CA LYS A 75 -15.96 -6.14 3.88
C LYS A 75 -15.98 -7.56 3.30
N THR A 76 -15.44 -7.75 2.09
CA THR A 76 -15.48 -9.04 1.39
C THR A 76 -14.37 -9.97 1.84
N PHE A 77 -13.27 -9.43 2.39
CA PHE A 77 -12.10 -10.20 2.78
C PHE A 77 -11.65 -10.00 4.23
N LEU A 78 -12.16 -8.98 4.94
CA LEU A 78 -11.97 -8.83 6.38
C LEU A 78 -12.99 -9.68 7.13
N TYR A 79 -12.55 -10.88 7.47
CA TYR A 79 -13.27 -11.78 8.36
C TYR A 79 -13.14 -11.29 9.82
N PRO A 80 -14.17 -11.52 10.65
CA PRO A 80 -14.11 -11.16 12.05
C PRO A 80 -12.92 -11.85 12.75
N PRO A 81 -12.36 -11.21 13.79
CA PRO A 81 -11.14 -11.68 14.44
C PRO A 81 -11.29 -13.09 15.03
N GLY A 82 -12.49 -13.46 15.50
CA GLY A 82 -12.79 -14.82 15.97
C GLY A 82 -12.61 -15.90 14.90
N GLU A 83 -13.13 -15.66 13.69
CA GLU A 83 -12.96 -16.57 12.54
C GLU A 83 -11.50 -16.62 12.07
N THR A 84 -10.80 -15.49 12.15
CA THR A 84 -9.37 -15.43 11.79
C THR A 84 -8.51 -16.25 12.75
N ILE A 85 -8.80 -16.20 14.06
CA ILE A 85 -8.11 -17.01 15.07
C ILE A 85 -8.43 -18.49 14.89
N ALA A 86 -9.70 -18.83 14.64
CA ALA A 86 -10.12 -20.21 14.36
C ALA A 86 -9.41 -20.76 13.11
N TYR A 87 -9.35 -19.97 12.04
CA TYR A 87 -8.62 -20.31 10.82
C TYR A 87 -7.11 -20.48 11.08
N SER A 88 -6.49 -19.57 11.83
CA SER A 88 -5.06 -19.67 12.19
C SER A 88 -4.76 -20.98 12.92
N LYS A 89 -5.63 -21.37 13.87
CA LYS A 89 -5.52 -22.66 14.59
C LYS A 89 -5.72 -23.86 13.67
N ALA A 90 -6.64 -23.79 12.70
CA ALA A 90 -6.86 -24.86 11.71
C ALA A 90 -5.69 -25.00 10.73
N LEU A 91 -5.08 -23.87 10.33
CA LEU A 91 -3.90 -23.83 9.49
C LEU A 91 -2.68 -24.47 10.18
N LEU A 92 -2.48 -24.17 11.47
CA LEU A 92 -1.48 -24.82 12.33
C LEU A 92 -1.70 -26.35 12.41
N LYS A 93 -2.95 -26.80 12.30
CA LYS A 93 -3.33 -28.23 12.23
C LYS A 93 -3.28 -28.81 10.82
N ARG A 94 -2.75 -28.08 9.82
CA ARG A 94 -2.64 -28.48 8.40
C ARG A 94 -3.97 -28.87 7.76
N GLN A 95 -5.08 -28.24 8.16
CA GLN A 95 -6.38 -28.41 7.50
C GLN A 95 -6.59 -27.24 6.51
N PRO A 96 -6.37 -27.44 5.20
CA PRO A 96 -6.54 -26.37 4.23
C PRO A 96 -8.03 -26.08 4.02
N SER A 97 -8.44 -24.82 4.22
CA SER A 97 -9.73 -24.33 3.73
C SER A 97 -9.49 -23.42 2.53
N THR A 98 -10.20 -23.70 1.43
CA THR A 98 -10.08 -22.94 0.18
C THR A 98 -10.85 -21.62 0.30
N TYR A 99 -10.17 -20.49 0.15
CA TYR A 99 -10.79 -19.16 0.06
C TYR A 99 -10.59 -18.58 -1.33
N ALA A 100 -11.62 -17.95 -1.88
CA ALA A 100 -11.63 -17.49 -3.28
C ALA A 100 -10.85 -16.18 -3.53
N SER A 101 -10.58 -15.37 -2.50
CA SER A 101 -9.93 -14.05 -2.65
C SER A 101 -8.75 -13.90 -1.68
N HIS A 102 -9.01 -13.73 -0.39
CA HIS A 102 -7.99 -13.77 0.65
C HIS A 102 -8.41 -14.73 1.76
N ASN A 103 -7.43 -15.42 2.34
CA ASN A 103 -7.67 -16.12 3.59
C ASN A 103 -7.84 -15.08 4.72
N PRO A 104 -8.47 -15.44 5.85
CA PRO A 104 -8.69 -14.53 6.97
C PRO A 104 -7.41 -13.80 7.42
N LEU A 105 -6.27 -14.49 7.44
CA LEU A 105 -4.98 -13.88 7.78
C LEU A 105 -4.49 -12.84 6.76
N GLY A 106 -4.63 -13.12 5.47
CA GLY A 106 -4.20 -12.25 4.37
C GLY A 106 -5.05 -10.99 4.26
N GLY A 107 -6.34 -11.09 4.61
CA GLY A 107 -7.21 -9.92 4.73
C GLY A 107 -6.72 -8.96 5.82
N TRP A 108 -6.39 -9.49 7.00
CA TRP A 108 -5.82 -8.69 8.10
C TRP A 108 -4.42 -8.15 7.78
N MET A 109 -3.55 -8.94 7.16
CA MET A 109 -2.22 -8.49 6.72
C MET A 109 -2.31 -7.30 5.77
N THR A 110 -3.23 -7.35 4.82
CA THR A 110 -3.45 -6.25 3.86
C THR A 110 -3.85 -4.96 4.58
N LEU A 111 -4.75 -5.05 5.58
CA LEU A 111 -5.14 -3.90 6.40
C LEU A 111 -3.97 -3.34 7.20
N VAL A 112 -3.19 -4.21 7.85
CA VAL A 112 -2.01 -3.80 8.62
C VAL A 112 -0.99 -3.11 7.72
N MET A 113 -0.68 -3.67 6.55
CA MET A 113 0.25 -3.04 5.61
C MET A 113 -0.26 -1.67 5.13
N LEU A 114 -1.55 -1.53 4.82
CA LEU A 114 -2.14 -0.25 4.42
C LEU A 114 -2.04 0.80 5.53
N LEU A 115 -2.34 0.42 6.78
CA LEU A 115 -2.21 1.30 7.93
C LEU A 115 -0.75 1.69 8.18
N SER A 116 0.19 0.75 8.14
CA SER A 116 1.61 1.02 8.32
C SER A 116 2.17 1.95 7.24
N LEU A 117 1.83 1.73 5.96
CA LEU A 117 2.24 2.60 4.87
C LEU A 117 1.62 4.00 4.98
N SER A 118 0.35 4.07 5.37
CA SER A 118 -0.32 5.36 5.61
C SER A 118 0.35 6.12 6.76
N PHE A 119 0.69 5.43 7.85
CA PHE A 119 1.40 6.01 8.97
C PHE A 119 2.78 6.54 8.56
N GLN A 120 3.57 5.74 7.84
CA GLN A 120 4.88 6.17 7.34
C GLN A 120 4.77 7.39 6.43
N ALA A 121 3.85 7.36 5.46
CA ALA A 121 3.67 8.45 4.50
C ALA A 121 3.23 9.76 5.18
N VAL A 122 2.30 9.68 6.13
CA VAL A 122 1.84 10.84 6.91
C VAL A 122 2.93 11.37 7.84
N SER A 123 3.64 10.49 8.55
CA SER A 123 4.76 10.90 9.42
C SER A 123 5.88 11.58 8.61
N GLY A 124 6.12 11.11 7.38
CA GLY A 124 7.07 11.70 6.45
C GLY A 124 6.71 13.13 6.03
N LEU A 125 5.42 13.47 5.90
CA LEU A 125 4.98 14.85 5.61
C LEU A 125 5.40 15.81 6.72
N PHE A 126 5.10 15.45 7.97
CA PHE A 126 5.44 16.27 9.13
C PHE A 126 6.96 16.45 9.33
N LEU A 127 7.75 15.43 8.98
CA LEU A 127 9.23 15.51 9.02
C LEU A 127 9.82 16.30 7.84
N SER A 128 9.11 16.35 6.71
CA SER A 128 9.59 17.00 5.48
C SER A 128 9.27 18.49 5.42
N ASP A 129 8.17 18.94 6.04
CA ASP A 129 7.75 20.35 6.03
C ASP A 129 8.85 21.26 6.61
N ASP A 130 9.57 20.82 7.64
CA ASP A 130 10.73 21.53 8.21
C ASP A 130 11.93 21.62 7.23
N ILE A 131 12.11 20.61 6.36
CA ILE A 131 13.26 20.50 5.45
C ILE A 131 12.98 21.26 4.14
N PHE A 132 11.79 21.12 3.56
CA PHE A 132 11.44 21.71 2.26
C PHE A 132 11.16 23.22 2.32
N PHE A 133 10.45 23.70 3.35
CA PHE A 133 10.24 25.14 3.54
C PHE A 133 11.57 25.86 3.77
N ARG A 134 12.46 25.26 4.58
CA ARG A 134 13.75 25.86 4.91
C ARG A 134 14.71 25.89 3.73
N HIS A 135 14.75 24.85 2.88
CA HIS A 135 15.66 24.83 1.72
C HIS A 135 15.20 25.77 0.59
N ARG A 136 13.89 25.84 0.29
CA ARG A 136 13.37 26.74 -0.76
C ARG A 136 13.55 28.22 -0.35
N PHE A 137 13.29 28.56 0.90
CA PHE A 137 13.40 29.96 1.37
C PHE A 137 14.86 30.45 1.41
N MET A 138 15.80 29.59 1.83
CA MET A 138 17.24 29.92 1.86
C MET A 138 17.85 29.98 0.45
N ALA A 139 17.38 29.15 -0.49
CA ALA A 139 17.81 29.22 -1.88
C ALA A 139 17.41 30.53 -2.57
N TYR A 140 16.25 31.10 -2.24
CA TYR A 140 15.84 32.42 -2.73
C TYR A 140 16.61 33.57 -2.06
N LEU A 141 16.93 33.46 -0.77
CA LEU A 141 17.72 34.47 -0.05
C LEU A 141 19.21 34.46 -0.41
N ALA A 142 19.76 33.33 -0.86
CA ALA A 142 21.15 33.24 -1.31
C ALA A 142 21.36 33.71 -2.77
N MET A 143 20.28 34.01 -3.49
CA MET A 143 20.29 34.50 -4.88
C MET A 143 19.98 36.01 -5.01
N GLY A 144 19.86 36.73 -3.89
CA GLY A 144 19.75 38.19 -3.83
C GLY A 144 20.88 38.79 -3.02
#